data_AF-A0A6H0IT30-F1
#
_entry.id   AF-A0A6H0IT30-F1
#
_cell.length_a   1.000
_cell.length_b   1.000
_cell.length_c   1.000
_cell.angle_alpha   90.00
_cell.angle_beta   90.00
_cell.angle_gamma   90.00
#
_symmetry.space_group_name_H-M   'P 1'
#
loop_
_entity.id
_entity.type
_entity.pdbx_description
1 polymer ?
#
loop_
_entity_poly.entity_id
_entity_poly.type
_entity_poly.pdbx_seq_one_letter_code
_entity_poly.pdbx_strand_id
1 'polypeptide(L)'
;MMELHLRSVDGDRLVPVNLGGLALSVRGELSFQKETGAMPDKIRTIDGDRGPAVIVRCADRRDAMQCLEFAARHGLLVTMTNDRRDPRSWDGCAQGIAVDLSAMSRKGARHLAQTDTAG
;
A
#
# COMPACT_ATOMS: atom_id res chain seq x y z
N MET A 1 -18.15 8.98 4.47
CA MET A 1 -18.00 8.40 3.12
C MET A 1 -16.57 8.73 2.68
N MET A 2 -15.69 7.74 2.55
CA MET A 2 -14.27 7.96 2.22
C MET A 2 -14.10 8.01 0.70
N GLU A 3 -14.34 9.18 0.13
CA GLU A 3 -14.00 9.49 -1.26
C GLU A 3 -12.63 10.16 -1.32
N LEU A 4 -11.80 9.74 -2.28
CA LEU A 4 -10.46 10.29 -2.48
C LEU A 4 -10.16 10.38 -3.97
N HIS A 5 -9.41 11.40 -4.37
CA HIS A 5 -8.95 11.57 -5.74
C HIS A 5 -7.58 10.93 -5.92
N LEU A 6 -7.51 9.88 -6.73
CA LEU A 6 -6.29 9.10 -6.95
C LEU A 6 -5.79 9.23 -8.38
N ARG A 7 -4.48 9.26 -8.55
CA ARG A 7 -3.85 9.33 -9.87
C ARG A 7 -4.12 8.07 -10.67
N SER A 8 -4.53 8.26 -11.92
CA SER A 8 -4.68 7.19 -12.90
C SER A 8 -3.33 6.68 -13.39
N VAL A 9 -3.28 5.42 -13.82
CA VAL A 9 -2.08 4.82 -14.44
C VAL A 9 -1.64 5.56 -15.70
N ASP A 10 -2.57 6.24 -16.38
CA ASP A 10 -2.30 7.08 -17.56
C ASP A 10 -1.63 8.43 -17.21
N GLY A 11 -1.34 8.68 -15.94
CA GLY A 11 -0.47 9.78 -15.49
C GLY A 11 -1.17 11.13 -15.28
N ASP A 12 -2.09 11.55 -16.16
CA ASP A 12 -2.57 12.95 -16.18
C ASP A 12 -3.91 13.22 -15.49
N ARG A 13 -4.62 12.16 -15.05
CA ARG A 13 -5.98 12.28 -14.50
C ARG A 13 -6.05 11.84 -13.04
N LEU A 14 -6.73 12.65 -12.22
CA LEU A 14 -7.23 12.23 -10.91
C LEU A 14 -8.62 11.62 -11.05
N VAL A 15 -8.82 10.45 -10.47
CA VAL A 15 -10.06 9.68 -10.53
C VAL A 15 -10.68 9.68 -9.12
N PRO A 16 -11.92 10.15 -8.95
CA PRO A 16 -12.62 10.02 -7.67
C PRO A 16 -12.93 8.55 -7.43
N VAL A 17 -12.52 8.03 -6.27
CA VAL A 17 -12.80 6.65 -5.88
C VAL A 17 -13.31 6.57 -4.44
N ASN A 18 -14.23 5.64 -4.21
CA ASN A 18 -14.71 5.32 -2.88
C ASN A 18 -13.87 4.18 -2.30
N LEU A 19 -13.12 4.50 -1.24
CA LEU A 19 -12.21 3.56 -0.58
C LEU A 19 -12.89 2.71 0.50
N GLY A 20 -14.18 2.93 0.79
CA GLY A 20 -14.91 2.19 1.81
C GLY A 20 -14.95 0.69 1.54
N GLY A 21 -15.16 0.28 0.28
CA GLY A 21 -15.14 -1.13 -0.11
C GLY A 21 -13.76 -1.77 0.08
N LEU A 22 -12.71 -1.06 -0.32
CA LEU A 22 -11.33 -1.53 -0.14
C LEU A 22 -10.99 -1.64 1.35
N ALA A 23 -11.30 -0.61 2.15
CA ALA A 23 -11.02 -0.55 3.58
C ALA A 23 -11.71 -1.66 4.39
N LEU A 24 -12.89 -2.11 3.95
CA LEU A 24 -13.60 -3.24 4.57
C LEU A 24 -13.06 -4.61 4.12
N SER A 25 -12.40 -4.68 2.96
CA SER A 25 -11.95 -5.93 2.35
C SER A 25 -10.53 -6.32 2.76
N VAL A 26 -9.70 -5.34 3.14
CA VAL A 26 -8.33 -5.56 3.59
C VAL A 26 -8.26 -5.72 5.11
N ARG A 27 -7.43 -6.66 5.56
CA ARG A 27 -7.17 -6.95 6.98
C ARG A 27 -6.04 -6.10 7.55
N GLY A 28 -5.15 -5.65 6.67
CA GLY A 28 -4.03 -4.79 6.96
C GLY A 28 -4.41 -3.35 7.32
N GLU A 29 -3.41 -2.48 7.30
CA GLU A 29 -3.56 -1.07 7.70
C GLU A 29 -3.68 -0.18 6.46
N LEU A 30 -4.60 0.78 6.46
CA LEU A 30 -4.64 1.86 5.47
C LEU A 30 -4.14 3.14 6.12
N SER A 31 -3.16 3.77 5.48
CA SER A 31 -2.66 5.09 5.84
C SER A 31 -2.91 6.04 4.67
N PHE A 32 -3.17 7.30 4.98
CA PHE A 32 -3.55 8.31 3.99
C PHE A 32 -2.55 9.45 4.06
N GLN A 33 -2.14 9.96 2.90
CA GLN A 33 -1.51 11.26 2.87
C GLN A 33 -2.55 12.29 3.26
N LYS A 34 -2.18 13.25 4.12
CA LYS A 34 -3.11 14.24 4.63
C LYS A 34 -3.59 15.15 3.49
N GLU A 35 -4.78 14.90 2.95
CA GLU A 35 -5.59 15.98 2.39
C GLU A 35 -6.28 16.69 3.55
N THR A 36 -6.32 18.02 3.49
CA THR A 36 -6.83 18.92 4.52
C THR A 36 -8.32 18.66 4.79
N GLY A 37 -8.63 17.70 5.66
CA GLY A 37 -10.00 17.33 6.02
C GLY A 37 -10.05 16.35 7.19
N ALA A 38 -11.10 16.45 8.01
CA ALA A 38 -11.25 15.66 9.23
C ALA A 38 -11.30 14.15 8.92
N MET A 39 -10.35 13.39 9.46
CA MET A 39 -10.22 11.94 9.30
C MET A 39 -10.49 11.24 10.65
N PRO A 40 -11.13 10.05 10.67
CA PRO A 40 -11.37 9.28 11.90
C PRO A 40 -10.06 8.75 12.55
N ASP A 41 -10.09 8.54 13.88
CA ASP A 41 -8.95 8.19 14.76
C ASP A 41 -8.08 6.98 14.36
N LYS A 42 -8.54 6.13 13.42
CA LYS A 42 -7.77 4.96 12.94
C LYS A 42 -6.81 5.29 11.79
N ILE A 43 -6.75 6.54 11.36
CA ILE A 43 -6.02 6.97 10.17
C ILE A 43 -4.72 7.69 10.55
N ARG A 44 -3.59 7.21 10.03
CA ARG A 44 -2.27 7.86 10.18
C ARG A 44 -1.96 8.71 8.94
N THR A 45 -1.50 9.94 9.18
CA THR A 45 -1.11 10.92 8.16
C THR A 45 0.35 10.76 7.75
N ILE A 46 0.63 10.94 6.44
CA ILE A 46 1.99 10.96 5.87
C ILE A 46 2.27 12.37 5.33
N ASP A 47 3.47 12.90 5.59
CA ASP A 47 3.95 14.18 5.05
C ASP A 47 4.67 13.98 3.70
N GLY A 48 4.38 14.83 2.70
CA GLY A 48 5.19 14.96 1.47
C GLY A 48 4.41 15.03 0.15
N ASP A 49 4.55 16.14 -0.59
CA ASP A 49 3.81 16.49 -1.83
C ASP A 49 4.05 15.56 -3.05
N ARG A 50 4.93 14.56 -2.92
CA ARG A 50 5.33 13.65 -4.01
C ARG A 50 5.04 12.18 -3.72
N GLY A 51 4.38 11.89 -2.60
CA GLY A 51 4.10 10.52 -2.15
C GLY A 51 2.76 9.95 -2.63
N PRO A 52 2.50 8.67 -2.34
CA PRO A 52 1.22 8.03 -2.59
C PRO A 52 0.15 8.61 -1.67
N ALA A 53 -1.04 8.81 -2.21
CA ALA A 53 -2.17 9.32 -1.45
C ALA A 53 -2.71 8.28 -0.46
N VAL A 54 -2.54 6.99 -0.77
CA VAL A 54 -2.94 5.86 0.08
C VAL A 54 -1.79 4.86 0.16
N ILE A 55 -1.45 4.44 1.37
CA ILE A 55 -0.59 3.27 1.61
C ILE A 55 -1.45 2.17 2.22
N VAL A 56 -1.48 1.00 1.58
CA VAL A 56 -2.09 -0.21 2.13
C VAL A 56 -1.00 -1.18 2.55
N ARG A 57 -0.85 -1.33 3.86
CA ARG A 57 0.07 -2.29 4.46
C ARG A 57 -0.61 -3.63 4.61
N CYS A 58 -0.27 -4.55 3.71
CA CYS A 58 -0.91 -5.84 3.58
C CYS A 58 -0.51 -6.77 4.74
N ALA A 59 -1.49 -7.41 5.37
CA ALA A 59 -1.26 -8.45 6.36
C ALA A 59 -0.95 -9.80 5.70
N ASP A 60 -1.54 -10.05 4.52
CA ASP A 60 -1.36 -11.28 3.76
C ASP A 60 -1.54 -11.07 2.24
N ARG A 61 -1.45 -12.15 1.48
CA ARG A 61 -1.59 -12.13 0.02
C ARG A 61 -2.98 -11.65 -0.44
N ARG A 62 -4.04 -11.90 0.33
CA ARG A 62 -5.40 -11.50 -0.05
C ARG A 62 -5.53 -10.00 -0.03
N ASP A 63 -4.94 -9.32 0.96
CA ASP A 63 -4.91 -7.87 1.01
C ASP A 63 -4.28 -7.28 -0.27
N ALA A 64 -3.12 -7.81 -0.66
CA ALA A 64 -2.42 -7.34 -1.87
C ALA A 64 -3.26 -7.55 -3.14
N MET A 65 -3.92 -8.70 -3.27
CA MET A 65 -4.81 -8.96 -4.41
C MET A 65 -6.01 -8.01 -4.42
N GLN A 66 -6.64 -7.76 -3.27
CA GLN A 66 -7.75 -6.81 -3.17
C GLN A 66 -7.33 -5.38 -3.56
N CYS A 67 -6.12 -4.96 -3.18
CA CYS A 67 -5.58 -3.68 -3.63
C CYS A 67 -5.38 -3.61 -5.15
N LEU A 68 -4.80 -4.65 -5.73
CA LEU A 68 -4.53 -4.69 -7.18
C LEU A 68 -5.83 -4.78 -8.00
N GLU A 69 -6.79 -5.59 -7.56
CA GLU A 69 -8.11 -5.69 -8.18
C GLU A 69 -8.85 -4.35 -8.13
N PHE A 70 -8.81 -3.67 -6.97
CA PHE A 70 -9.38 -2.34 -6.82
C PHE A 70 -8.71 -1.34 -7.76
N ALA A 71 -7.38 -1.31 -7.78
CA ALA A 71 -6.64 -0.39 -8.65
C ALA A 71 -6.89 -0.64 -10.14
N ALA A 72 -6.90 -1.91 -10.56
CA ALA A 72 -7.19 -2.29 -11.94
C ALA A 72 -8.61 -1.89 -12.36
N ARG A 73 -9.60 -2.11 -11.50
CA ARG A 73 -11.00 -1.73 -11.74
C ARG A 73 -11.17 -0.22 -11.96
N HIS A 74 -10.35 0.59 -11.29
CA HIS A 74 -10.42 2.04 -11.32
C HIS A 74 -9.34 2.70 -12.19
N GLY A 75 -8.46 1.91 -12.81
CA GLY A 75 -7.37 2.41 -13.66
C GLY A 75 -6.36 3.28 -12.90
N LEU A 76 -5.98 2.87 -11.69
CA LEU A 76 -5.16 3.68 -10.77
C LEU A 76 -3.67 3.37 -10.88
N LEU A 77 -2.85 4.39 -10.63
CA LEU A 77 -1.40 4.27 -10.49
C LEU A 77 -1.08 3.51 -9.19
N VAL A 78 -0.27 2.46 -9.32
CA VAL A 78 0.13 1.60 -8.20
C VAL A 78 1.64 1.48 -8.15
N THR A 79 2.19 1.52 -6.94
CA THR A 79 3.53 1.00 -6.65
C THR A 79 3.45 -0.07 -5.57
N MET A 80 4.43 -0.97 -5.55
CA MET A 80 4.54 -2.03 -4.56
C MET A 80 5.94 -2.00 -3.95
N THR A 81 6.04 -2.17 -2.64
CA THR A 81 7.34 -2.33 -1.97
C THR A 81 7.30 -3.45 -0.94
N ASN A 82 8.45 -4.05 -0.71
CA ASN A 82 8.74 -4.94 0.42
C ASN A 82 9.66 -4.28 1.46
N ASP A 83 10.21 -3.09 1.18
CA ASP A 83 11.10 -2.36 2.07
C ASP A 83 10.54 -0.98 2.43
N ARG A 84 9.94 -0.90 3.61
CA ARG A 84 9.39 0.33 4.17
C ARG A 84 10.46 1.35 4.58
N ARG A 85 11.73 0.96 4.71
CA ARG A 85 12.80 1.86 5.17
C ARG A 85 13.46 2.63 4.04
N ASP A 86 13.24 2.24 2.78
CA ASP A 86 13.73 3.00 1.64
C ASP A 86 12.76 4.15 1.32
N PRO A 87 13.14 5.43 1.51
CA PRO A 87 12.29 6.57 1.15
C PRO A 87 11.99 6.65 -0.35
N ARG A 88 12.75 5.95 -1.21
CA ARG A 88 12.50 5.85 -2.67
C ARG A 88 11.52 4.76 -3.05
N SER A 89 11.07 3.93 -2.10
CA SER A 89 10.08 2.86 -2.34
C SER A 89 8.79 3.36 -2.98
N TRP A 90 8.56 4.68 -2.98
CA TRP A 90 7.36 5.31 -3.49
C TRP A 90 7.60 6.28 -4.66
N ASP A 91 8.84 6.37 -5.17
CA ASP A 91 9.18 7.24 -6.29
C ASP A 91 8.32 6.88 -7.51
N GLY A 92 7.71 7.91 -8.11
CA GLY A 92 6.83 7.75 -9.27
C GLY A 92 5.40 7.35 -8.96
N CYS A 93 4.99 7.22 -7.68
CA CYS A 93 3.59 6.95 -7.29
C CYS A 93 2.88 8.16 -6.65
N ALA A 94 3.16 9.37 -7.13
CA ALA A 94 2.56 10.59 -6.60
C ALA A 94 1.02 10.54 -6.71
N GLN A 95 0.32 10.70 -5.59
CA GLN A 95 -1.13 10.62 -5.46
C GLN A 95 -1.74 9.27 -5.90
N GLY A 96 -0.94 8.22 -6.03
CA GLY A 96 -1.41 6.86 -6.36
C GLY A 96 -1.65 5.99 -5.12
N ILE A 97 -1.73 4.67 -5.34
CA ILE A 97 -1.80 3.66 -4.28
C ILE A 97 -0.43 3.00 -4.10
N ALA A 98 0.04 2.95 -2.88
CA ALA A 98 1.20 2.18 -2.47
C ALA A 98 0.76 0.89 -1.76
N VAL A 99 1.24 -0.25 -2.24
CA VAL A 99 1.02 -1.56 -1.61
C VAL A 99 2.28 -1.95 -0.84
N ASP A 100 2.22 -1.85 0.49
CA ASP A 100 3.32 -2.20 1.39
C ASP A 100 3.19 -3.68 1.81
N LEU A 101 4.13 -4.50 1.34
CA LEU A 101 4.23 -5.93 1.64
C LEU A 101 5.17 -6.21 2.82
N SER A 102 5.77 -5.20 3.44
CA SER A 102 6.81 -5.38 4.47
C SER A 102 6.33 -6.15 5.71
N ALA A 103 5.02 -6.12 6.01
CA ALA A 103 4.41 -6.90 7.08
C ALA A 103 4.16 -8.37 6.72
N MET A 104 4.16 -8.72 5.43
CA MET A 104 3.96 -10.09 4.94
C MET A 104 5.22 -10.95 5.07
N SER A 105 6.38 -10.34 5.29
CA SER A 105 7.62 -11.05 5.60
C SER A 105 7.54 -11.65 7.01
N ARG A 106 6.83 -12.78 7.13
CA ARG A 106 7.06 -13.68 8.26
C ARG A 106 8.47 -14.24 8.11
N LYS A 107 9.25 -14.16 9.19
CA LYS A 107 10.47 -14.93 9.42
C LYS A 107 10.20 -16.42 9.15
N GLY A 108 10.32 -16.83 7.88
CA GLY A 108 10.36 -18.22 7.42
C GLY A 108 11.79 -18.77 7.37
N ALA A 109 12.79 -17.98 7.75
CA ALA A 109 14.14 -18.46 7.98
C ALA A 109 14.29 -18.98 9.41
N ARG A 110 13.60 -20.07 9.76
CA ARG A 110 14.10 -20.98 10.79
C ARG A 110 14.74 -22.17 10.08
N HIS A 111 16.06 -22.26 10.21
CA HIS A 111 16.81 -23.51 10.23
C HIS A 111 16.84 -24.30 8.90
N LEU A 112 17.66 -23.85 7.94
CA LEU A 112 18.43 -24.82 7.17
C LEU A 112 19.68 -25.12 8.00
N ALA A 113 19.64 -26.30 8.62
CA ALA A 113 20.73 -26.88 9.39
C ALA A 113 22.04 -26.78 8.60
N GLN A 114 23.08 -26.30 9.27
CA GLN A 114 24.42 -26.84 9.06
C GLN A 114 24.33 -28.34 9.32
N THR A 115 24.23 -29.15 8.28
CA THR A 115 24.69 -30.53 8.37
C THR A 115 26.21 -30.47 8.29
N ASP A 116 26.84 -30.81 9.42
CA ASP A 116 28.25 -31.12 9.55
C ASP A 116 28.78 -31.88 8.33
N THR A 117 29.78 -31.31 7.67
CA THR A 117 30.75 -32.13 6.95
C THR A 117 31.84 -32.48 7.96
N ALA A 118 31.61 -33.54 8.72
CA ALA A 118 32.66 -34.33 9.34
C ALA A 118 32.67 -35.69 8.65
N GLY A 119 33.73 -35.92 7.87
CA GLY A 119 34.01 -37.14 7.11
C GLY A 119 35.30 -36.96 6.32
#